data_AF-A0A2A5CQ12-F1
#
_entry.id   AF-A0A2A5CQ12-F1
#
_cell.length_a   1.000
_cell.length_b   1.000
_cell.length_c   1.000
_cell.angle_alpha   90.00
_cell.angle_beta   90.00
_cell.angle_gamma   90.00
#
_symmetry.space_group_name_H-M   'P 1'
#
loop_
_entity.id
_entity.type
_entity.pdbx_description
1 polymer ?
#
loop_
_entity_poly.entity_id
_entity_poly.type
_entity_poly.pdbx_seq_one_letter_code
_entity_poly.pdbx_strand_id
1 'polypeptide(L)'
;MSYFVGVTNANQLKFEYRRLASKHHPDKGGDSRLMQEINTYYEYVLSKIKTQEQFMAEPESPIEGDSQFALDFRGVCVGDTVYVNGTEGEVIKVNENDFWVVAKGRARQAVFMKQGGKGKYNKRLRASYDNRHKKPTRAAAA
;
A
#
# COMPACT_ATOMS: atom_id res chain seq x y z
N MET A 1 1.92 5.00 -34.96
CA MET A 1 1.66 3.59 -34.63
C MET A 1 0.85 3.51 -33.33
N SER A 2 0.02 2.49 -33.15
CA SER A 2 -0.58 2.16 -31.84
C SER A 2 0.20 1.02 -31.22
N TYR A 3 0.91 1.26 -30.11
CA TYR A 3 1.73 0.25 -29.43
C TYR A 3 0.92 -0.63 -28.47
N PHE A 4 -0.25 -0.16 -28.04
CA PHE A 4 -1.13 -0.83 -27.10
C PHE A 4 -2.51 -1.03 -27.74
N VAL A 5 -2.65 -2.09 -28.53
CA VAL A 5 -3.93 -2.43 -29.20
C VAL A 5 -4.77 -3.30 -28.27
N GLY A 6 -6.01 -2.89 -27.99
CA GLY A 6 -6.97 -3.67 -27.19
C GLY A 6 -6.75 -3.61 -25.66
N VAL A 7 -5.95 -2.67 -25.17
CA VAL A 7 -5.73 -2.48 -23.73
C VAL A 7 -6.84 -1.65 -23.13
N THR A 8 -7.63 -2.24 -22.23
CA THR A 8 -8.76 -1.58 -21.56
C THR A 8 -8.53 -1.38 -20.06
N ASN A 9 -7.53 -2.04 -19.48
CA ASN A 9 -7.26 -2.03 -18.03
C ASN A 9 -5.80 -1.68 -17.72
N ALA A 10 -5.56 -1.00 -16.60
CA ALA A 10 -4.22 -0.57 -16.19
C ALA A 10 -3.23 -1.73 -15.98
N ASN A 11 -3.71 -2.90 -15.52
CA ASN A 11 -2.87 -4.09 -15.35
C ASN A 11 -2.38 -4.67 -16.69
N GLN A 12 -3.25 -4.69 -17.70
CA GLN A 12 -2.90 -5.16 -19.04
C GLN A 12 -1.93 -4.19 -19.72
N LEU A 13 -2.11 -2.88 -19.52
CA LEU A 13 -1.19 -1.85 -19.99
C LEU A 13 0.23 -2.04 -19.41
N LYS A 14 0.32 -2.27 -18.09
CA LYS A 14 1.61 -2.52 -17.41
C LYS A 14 2.30 -3.78 -17.93
N PHE A 15 1.54 -4.84 -18.22
CA PHE A 15 2.11 -6.09 -18.72
C PHE A 15 2.73 -5.91 -20.12
N GLU A 16 1.97 -5.33 -21.06
CA GLU A 16 2.45 -5.08 -22.43
C GLU A 16 3.60 -4.06 -22.45
N TYR A 17 3.52 -3.02 -21.62
CA TYR A 17 4.62 -2.06 -21.46
C TYR A 17 5.92 -2.75 -21.02
N ARG A 18 5.87 -3.61 -20.00
CA ARG A 18 7.06 -4.35 -19.54
C ARG A 18 7.63 -5.28 -20.60
N ARG A 19 6.76 -5.89 -21.42
CA ARG A 19 7.17 -6.72 -22.56
C ARG A 19 7.89 -5.90 -23.63
N LEU A 20 7.33 -4.76 -24.02
CA LEU A 20 7.91 -3.85 -25.00
C LEU A 20 9.21 -3.22 -24.50
N ALA A 21 9.23 -2.73 -23.26
CA ALA A 21 10.41 -2.20 -22.62
C ALA A 21 11.53 -3.24 -22.58
N SER A 22 11.22 -4.49 -22.22
CA SER A 22 12.23 -5.56 -22.21
C SER A 22 12.84 -5.86 -23.58
N LYS A 23 12.11 -5.59 -24.68
CA LYS A 23 12.55 -5.80 -26.06
C LYS A 23 13.34 -4.63 -26.62
N HIS A 24 13.02 -3.41 -26.19
CA HIS A 24 13.56 -2.17 -26.76
C HIS A 24 14.40 -1.35 -25.78
N HIS A 25 14.69 -1.87 -24.57
CA HIS A 25 15.51 -1.17 -23.59
C HIS A 25 16.93 -0.90 -24.11
N PRO A 26 17.47 0.32 -23.96
CA PRO A 26 18.83 0.64 -24.40
C PRO A 26 19.89 -0.27 -23.77
N ASP A 27 19.76 -0.60 -22.48
CA ASP A 27 20.68 -1.53 -21.78
C ASP A 27 20.68 -2.96 -22.35
N LYS A 28 19.68 -3.33 -23.15
CA LYS A 28 19.59 -4.64 -23.83
C LYS A 28 19.90 -4.55 -25.33
N GLY A 29 20.48 -3.44 -25.78
CA GLY A 29 20.78 -3.18 -27.19
C GLY A 29 19.59 -2.66 -28.00
N GLY A 30 18.56 -2.13 -27.32
CA GLY A 30 17.41 -1.47 -27.96
C GLY A 30 17.65 0.02 -28.27
N ASP A 31 16.66 0.65 -28.91
CA ASP A 31 16.73 2.05 -29.30
C ASP A 31 16.07 2.96 -28.25
N SER A 32 16.84 3.92 -27.74
CA SER A 32 16.39 4.91 -26.75
C SER A 32 15.24 5.78 -27.28
N ARG A 33 15.24 6.13 -28.58
CA ARG A 33 14.15 6.93 -29.17
C ARG A 33 12.83 6.16 -29.17
N LEU A 34 12.90 4.89 -29.53
CA LEU A 34 11.74 4.01 -29.57
C LEU A 34 11.22 3.74 -28.15
N MET A 35 12.10 3.62 -27.16
CA MET A 35 11.71 3.52 -25.74
C MET A 35 11.03 4.80 -25.22
N GLN A 36 11.50 5.99 -25.62
CA GLN A 36 10.84 7.27 -25.27
C GLN A 36 9.44 7.37 -25.88
N GLU A 37 9.26 6.94 -27.13
CA GLU A 37 7.92 6.86 -27.75
C GLU A 37 6.99 5.88 -27.00
N ILE A 38 7.49 4.73 -26.58
CA ILE A 38 6.71 3.77 -25.79
C ILE A 38 6.31 4.37 -24.44
N ASN A 39 7.21 5.10 -23.77
CA ASN A 39 6.93 5.74 -22.48
C ASN A 39 5.85 6.81 -22.60
N THR A 40 6.00 7.72 -23.56
CA THR A 40 5.02 8.80 -23.80
C THR A 40 3.64 8.24 -24.12
N TYR A 41 3.57 7.19 -24.93
CA TYR A 41 2.32 6.54 -25.26
C TYR A 41 1.73 5.77 -24.07
N TYR A 42 2.56 5.16 -23.22
CA TYR A 42 2.13 4.49 -21.99
C TYR A 42 1.49 5.48 -21.01
N GLU A 43 2.10 6.64 -20.80
CA GLU A 43 1.54 7.70 -19.95
C GLU A 43 0.20 8.24 -20.49
N TYR A 44 0.11 8.41 -21.81
CA TYR A 44 -1.13 8.82 -22.48
C TYR A 44 -2.27 7.81 -22.29
N VAL A 45 -2.01 6.52 -22.46
CA VAL A 45 -3.04 5.49 -22.24
C VAL A 45 -3.39 5.34 -20.76
N LEU A 46 -2.40 5.43 -19.87
CA LEU A 46 -2.60 5.35 -18.43
C LEU A 46 -3.46 6.52 -17.91
N SER A 47 -3.20 7.74 -18.38
CA SER A 47 -4.02 8.92 -18.05
C SER A 47 -5.45 8.76 -18.55
N LYS A 48 -5.66 8.26 -19.79
CA LYS A 48 -7.03 7.96 -20.29
C LYS A 48 -7.78 6.97 -19.42
N ILE A 49 -7.15 5.85 -19.04
CA ILE A 49 -7.76 4.84 -18.18
C ILE A 49 -8.08 5.43 -16.80
N LYS A 50 -7.14 6.17 -16.20
CA LYS A 50 -7.34 6.83 -14.91
C LYS A 50 -8.45 7.88 -14.96
N THR A 51 -8.53 8.67 -16.01
CA THR A 51 -9.60 9.65 -16.20
C THR A 51 -10.95 8.95 -16.33
N GLN A 52 -11.03 7.82 -17.04
CA GLN A 52 -12.27 7.02 -17.10
C GLN A 52 -12.66 6.44 -15.73
N GLU A 53 -11.69 5.98 -14.93
CA GLU A 53 -11.92 5.52 -13.55
C GLU A 53 -12.36 6.68 -12.63
N GLN A 54 -11.80 7.88 -12.82
CA GLN A 54 -12.11 9.10 -12.07
C GLN A 54 -13.49 9.70 -12.40
N PHE A 55 -14.03 9.47 -13.60
CA PHE A 55 -15.41 9.90 -13.92
C PHE A 55 -16.48 9.01 -13.28
N MET A 56 -16.14 7.81 -12.76
CA MET A 56 -17.05 6.96 -11.98
C MET A 56 -16.80 7.01 -10.47
N ALA A 57 -15.72 7.66 -10.02
CA ALA A 57 -15.35 7.76 -8.61
C ALA A 57 -15.21 9.24 -8.22
N GLU A 58 -16.11 9.71 -7.36
CA GLU A 58 -16.10 11.02 -6.71
C GLU A 58 -14.71 11.42 -6.15
N PRO A 59 -14.44 12.73 -6.03
CA PRO A 59 -13.08 13.25 -5.91
C PRO A 59 -12.57 13.17 -4.46
N GLU A 60 -11.79 12.14 -4.12
CA GLU A 60 -10.97 12.16 -2.91
C GLU A 60 -9.47 12.17 -3.23
N SER A 61 -8.93 13.38 -3.10
CA SER A 61 -7.55 13.84 -2.88
C SER A 61 -6.33 12.94 -3.21
N PRO A 62 -5.27 13.52 -3.81
CA PRO A 62 -4.02 12.81 -4.11
C PRO A 62 -3.17 12.57 -2.86
N ILE A 63 -2.78 11.31 -2.59
CA ILE A 63 -1.56 11.04 -1.82
C ILE A 63 -0.78 9.88 -2.44
N GLU A 64 0.50 10.18 -2.61
CA GLU A 64 1.57 9.43 -3.25
C GLU A 64 1.81 8.04 -2.65
N GLY A 65 2.39 7.19 -3.48
CA GLY A 65 2.53 5.77 -3.23
C GLY A 65 3.36 5.43 -1.98
N ASP A 66 2.87 4.45 -1.23
CA ASP A 66 3.59 3.19 -1.12
C ASP A 66 2.59 2.07 -0.82
N SER A 67 2.43 1.17 -1.78
CA SER A 67 1.50 0.05 -1.72
C SER A 67 2.07 -1.07 -0.85
N GLN A 68 1.61 -1.15 0.39
CA GLN A 68 1.54 -2.40 1.15
C GLN A 68 0.46 -2.26 2.24
N PHE A 69 -0.78 -2.62 1.88
CA PHE A 69 -1.95 -2.71 2.76
C PHE A 69 -1.92 -1.67 3.90
N ALA A 70 -2.27 -0.43 3.59
CA ALA A 70 -2.45 0.60 4.60
C ALA A 70 -3.55 0.13 5.56
N LEU A 71 -3.14 -0.51 6.66
CA LEU A 71 -3.96 -0.74 7.83
C LEU A 71 -4.28 0.64 8.37
N ASP A 72 -5.32 1.24 7.81
CA ASP A 72 -5.75 2.58 8.13
C ASP A 72 -6.64 2.51 9.35
N PHE A 73 -6.11 2.99 10.48
CA PHE A 73 -6.86 3.15 11.72
C PHE A 73 -7.68 4.44 11.69
N ARG A 74 -8.20 4.84 10.53
CA ARG A 74 -9.01 6.06 10.37
C ARG A 74 -10.28 5.99 11.22
N GLY A 75 -10.89 4.81 11.29
CA GLY A 75 -12.11 4.55 12.08
C GLY A 75 -11.86 3.95 13.47
N VAL A 76 -10.65 4.05 14.03
CA VAL A 76 -10.38 3.52 15.38
C VAL A 76 -11.08 4.34 16.45
N CYS A 77 -11.72 3.68 17.41
CA CYS A 77 -12.43 4.26 18.53
C CYS A 77 -11.76 3.92 19.86
N VAL A 78 -12.06 4.72 20.89
CA VAL A 78 -11.65 4.40 22.26
C VAL A 78 -12.44 3.17 22.73
N GLY A 79 -11.76 2.20 23.36
CA GLY A 79 -12.29 0.90 23.74
C GLY A 79 -12.07 -0.20 22.69
N ASP A 80 -11.62 0.14 21.48
CA ASP A 80 -11.31 -0.86 20.47
C ASP A 80 -10.14 -1.75 20.89
N THR A 81 -10.24 -3.03 20.56
CA THR A 81 -9.15 -3.99 20.76
C THR A 81 -8.25 -4.01 19.53
N VAL A 82 -6.95 -3.77 19.74
CA VAL A 82 -5.91 -3.82 18.72
C VAL A 82 -4.74 -4.67 19.19
N TYR A 83 -3.98 -5.25 18.27
CA TYR A 83 -2.83 -6.08 18.57
C TYR A 83 -1.54 -5.32 18.34
N VAL A 84 -0.72 -5.19 19.39
CA VAL A 84 0.63 -4.61 19.32
C VAL A 84 1.63 -5.75 19.22
N ASN A 85 2.21 -5.96 18.03
CA ASN A 85 3.11 -7.08 17.75
C ASN A 85 2.54 -8.45 18.21
N GLY A 86 1.23 -8.65 18.04
CA GLY A 86 0.51 -9.87 18.45
C GLY A 86 0.09 -9.92 19.92
N THR A 87 0.41 -8.89 20.72
CA THR A 87 -0.13 -8.76 22.08
C THR A 87 -1.43 -7.96 22.03
N GLU A 88 -2.50 -8.51 22.59
CA GLU A 88 -3.78 -7.83 22.74
C GLU A 88 -3.62 -6.53 23.53
N GLY A 89 -4.23 -5.45 23.06
CA GLY A 89 -4.21 -4.14 23.70
C GLY A 89 -5.48 -3.37 23.43
N GLU A 90 -5.77 -2.43 24.33
CA GLU A 90 -6.99 -1.61 24.29
C GLU A 90 -6.63 -0.17 23.94
N VAL A 91 -7.41 0.43 23.03
CA VAL A 91 -7.26 1.82 22.64
C VAL A 91 -7.85 2.71 23.73
N ILE A 92 -7.02 3.52 24.38
CA ILE A 92 -7.42 4.40 25.48
C ILE A 92 -7.67 5.84 25.05
N LYS A 93 -7.10 6.26 23.91
CA LYS A 93 -7.23 7.63 23.40
C LYS A 93 -7.02 7.66 21.89
N VAL A 94 -7.84 8.41 21.20
CA VAL A 94 -7.73 8.63 19.75
C VAL A 94 -7.67 10.13 19.49
N ASN A 95 -6.68 10.56 18.72
CA ASN A 95 -6.58 11.92 18.19
C ASN A 95 -6.80 11.89 16.68
N GLU A 96 -6.57 13.01 15.98
CA GLU A 96 -6.73 13.12 14.54
C GLU A 96 -5.84 12.13 13.77
N ASN A 97 -4.54 12.08 14.08
CA ASN A 97 -3.53 11.32 13.33
C ASN A 97 -2.90 10.15 14.10
N ASP A 98 -3.09 10.08 15.41
CA ASP A 98 -2.51 9.05 16.27
C ASP A 98 -3.49 8.54 17.32
N PHE A 99 -3.19 7.38 17.88
CA PHE A 99 -3.97 6.75 18.93
C PHE A 99 -3.06 6.06 19.95
N TRP A 100 -3.57 5.90 21.15
CA TRP A 100 -2.85 5.39 22.31
C TRP A 100 -3.42 4.04 22.68
N VAL A 101 -2.55 3.08 22.91
CA VAL A 101 -2.90 1.70 23.23
C VAL A 101 -2.20 1.29 24.50
N VAL A 102 -2.92 0.59 25.38
CA VAL A 102 -2.35 -0.11 26.53
C VAL A 102 -2.39 -1.59 26.25
N ALA A 103 -1.22 -2.24 26.21
CA ALA A 103 -1.16 -3.68 26.02
C ALA A 103 -1.65 -4.40 27.29
N LYS A 104 -2.46 -5.45 27.10
CA LYS A 104 -3.01 -6.27 28.18
C LYS A 104 -1.88 -6.90 29.01
N GLY A 105 -1.96 -6.77 30.33
CA GLY A 105 -0.92 -7.25 31.24
C GLY A 105 0.36 -6.40 31.26
N ARG A 106 0.36 -5.20 30.67
CA ARG A 106 1.48 -4.25 30.74
C ARG A 106 1.00 -2.91 31.31
N ALA A 107 1.83 -2.28 32.13
CA ALA A 107 1.57 -0.92 32.62
C ALA A 107 1.92 0.19 31.60
N ARG A 108 2.53 -0.18 30.47
CA ARG A 108 3.09 0.78 29.51
C ARG A 108 2.12 1.03 28.36
N GLN A 109 1.95 2.30 28.03
CA GLN A 109 1.16 2.77 26.89
C GLN A 109 2.08 2.97 25.68
N ALA A 110 1.54 2.80 24.49
CA ALA A 110 2.23 3.06 23.24
C ALA A 110 1.36 3.88 22.29
N VAL A 111 1.99 4.79 21.56
CA VAL A 111 1.32 5.68 20.60
C VAL A 111 1.59 5.19 19.19
N PHE A 112 0.54 5.09 18.39
CA PHE A 112 0.58 4.59 17.02
C PHE A 112 -0.01 5.63 16.07
N MET A 113 0.60 5.74 14.89
CA MET A 113 0.05 6.53 13.79
C MET A 113 -1.14 5.80 13.18
N LYS A 114 -2.21 6.53 12.88
CA LYS A 114 -3.38 5.95 12.22
C LYS A 114 -3.06 5.43 10.83
N GLN A 115 -2.18 6.13 10.13
CA GLN A 115 -1.66 5.69 8.85
C GLN A 115 -0.67 4.54 9.07
N GLY A 116 -1.06 3.34 8.67
CA GLY A 116 -0.20 2.15 8.66
C GLY A 116 0.14 1.55 10.03
N GLY A 117 -0.43 2.04 11.14
CA GLY A 117 -0.32 1.42 12.47
C GLY A 117 1.09 1.37 13.05
N LYS A 118 2.01 2.23 12.62
CA LYS A 118 3.40 2.24 13.12
C LYS A 118 3.50 3.00 14.45
N GLY A 119 4.32 2.50 15.36
CA GLY A 119 4.60 3.19 16.62
C GLY A 119 5.29 4.54 16.39
N LYS A 120 4.73 5.62 16.95
CA LYS A 120 5.21 7.00 16.78
C LYS A 120 6.64 7.20 17.29
N TYR A 121 6.93 6.67 18.47
CA TYR A 121 8.25 6.77 19.12
C TYR A 121 9.10 5.52 18.94
N ASN A 122 8.49 4.39 18.58
CA ASN A 122 9.18 3.11 18.41
C ASN A 122 8.71 2.42 17.14
N LYS A 123 9.51 2.58 16.06
CA LYS A 123 9.24 2.01 14.73
C LYS A 123 9.18 0.48 14.71
N ARG A 124 9.63 -0.20 15.77
CA ARG A 124 9.55 -1.67 15.93
C ARG A 124 8.17 -2.14 16.39
N LEU A 125 7.34 -1.24 16.92
CA LEU A 125 5.98 -1.54 17.30
C LEU A 125 5.05 -1.35 16.11
N ARG A 126 4.20 -2.34 15.87
CA ARG A 126 3.12 -2.30 14.89
C ARG A 126 1.81 -2.66 15.54
N ALA A 127 0.80 -1.82 15.33
CA ALA A 127 -0.58 -2.10 15.65
C ALA A 127 -1.25 -2.80 14.45
N SER A 128 -2.10 -3.78 14.74
CA SER A 128 -2.94 -4.48 13.75
C SER A 128 -4.32 -4.77 14.35
N TYR A 129 -5.38 -4.72 13.54
CA TYR A 129 -6.71 -5.21 13.97
C TYR A 129 -6.77 -6.73 14.12
N ASP A 130 -5.84 -7.43 13.46
CA ASP A 130 -5.80 -8.87 13.45
C ASP A 130 -4.59 -9.42 14.23
N ASN A 131 -4.79 -10.54 14.93
CA ASN A 131 -3.75 -11.32 15.59
C ASN A 131 -2.99 -12.25 14.62
N ARG A 132 -3.30 -12.19 13.32
CA ARG A 132 -2.64 -12.96 12.24
C ARG A 132 -1.13 -12.69 12.09
N HIS A 133 -0.54 -11.78 12.87
CA HIS A 133 0.91 -11.65 13.02
C HIS A 133 1.54 -12.59 14.07
N LYS A 134 0.91 -13.73 14.40
CA LYS A 134 1.71 -14.90 14.80
C LYS A 134 2.64 -15.22 13.63
N LYS A 135 3.96 -15.06 13.83
CA LYS A 135 4.91 -15.82 13.00
C LYS A 135 4.40 -17.27 13.01
N PRO A 136 4.31 -17.96 11.86
CA PRO A 136 4.01 -19.38 11.90
C PRO A 136 5.07 -20.01 12.80
N THR A 137 4.63 -20.51 13.95
CA THR A 137 5.46 -21.34 14.81
C THR A 137 5.96 -22.45 13.89
N ARG A 138 7.27 -22.59 13.69
CA ARG A 138 7.83 -23.77 13.02
C ARG A 138 7.23 -24.96 13.76
N ALA A 139 6.29 -25.65 13.11
CA ALA A 139 5.78 -26.91 13.62
C ALA A 139 7.01 -27.80 13.81
N ALA A 140 7.23 -28.22 15.06
CA ALA A 140 8.25 -29.19 15.37
C ALA A 140 7.94 -30.43 14.53
N ALA A 141 8.84 -30.77 13.62
CA ALA A 141 8.85 -32.06 12.96
C ALA A 141 9.06 -33.09 14.08
N ALA A 142 8.01 -33.84 14.37
CA ALA A 142 8.04 -35.08 15.11
C ALA A 142 8.11 -36.23 14.11
#